data_AF-A0A932INJ9-F1
#
_entry.id   AF-A0A932INJ9-F1
#
_cell.length_a   1.000
_cell.length_b   1.000
_cell.length_c   1.000
_cell.angle_alpha   90.00
_cell.angle_beta   90.00
_cell.angle_gamma   90.00
#
_symmetry.space_group_name_H-M   'P 1'
#
loop_
_entity.id
_entity.type
_entity.pdbx_description
1 polymer ?
#
loop_
_entity_poly.entity_id
_entity_poly.type
_entity_poly.pdbx_seq_one_letter_code
_entity_poly.pdbx_strand_id
1 'polypeptide(L)' 'AYEDVAGGEGSIKMLKREAGQWKRYQLDPEGPAGAHLAVAVDSRGRPLVAYFSQTIRGLKIYDESN' A
#
# COMPACT_ATOMS: atom_id res chain seq x y z
N ALA A 1 2.47 -0.22 -5.26
CA ALA A 1 1.30 -0.68 -4.49
C ALA A 1 0.05 -0.53 -5.36
N TYR A 2 -1.05 -1.17 -5.00
CA TYR A 2 -2.32 -1.17 -5.73
C TYR A 2 -3.48 -1.43 -4.78
N GLU A 3 -4.68 -0.99 -5.16
CA GLU A 3 -5.92 -1.37 -4.49
C GLU A 3 -6.38 -2.74 -4.99
N ASP A 4 -6.68 -3.63 -4.06
CA ASP A 4 -7.33 -4.92 -4.32
C ASP A 4 -8.76 -4.88 -3.79
N VAL A 5 -9.74 -4.94 -4.68
CA VAL A 5 -11.18 -4.88 -4.37
C VAL A 5 -11.82 -6.27 -4.21
N ALA A 6 -11.03 -7.34 -4.16
CA ALA A 6 -11.54 -8.68 -3.93
C ALA A 6 -12.14 -8.79 -2.51
N GLY A 7 -13.45 -9.03 -2.42
CA GLY A 7 -14.16 -9.22 -1.14
C GLY A 7 -15.11 -8.09 -0.72
N GLY A 8 -15.27 -7.04 -1.54
CA GLY A 8 -16.28 -5.99 -1.34
C GLY A 8 -15.77 -4.72 -0.65
N GLU A 9 -14.76 -4.83 0.20
CA GLU A 9 -14.03 -3.70 0.77
C GLU A 9 -12.60 -3.71 0.24
N GLY A 10 -12.19 -2.63 -0.45
CA GLY A 10 -10.87 -2.53 -1.04
C GLY A 10 -9.76 -2.56 0.02
N SER A 11 -8.61 -3.13 -0.33
CA SER A 11 -7.43 -3.19 0.53
C SER A 11 -6.20 -2.69 -0.22
N ILE A 12 -5.34 -1.91 0.45
CA ILE A 12 -4.03 -1.57 -0.13
C ILE A 12 -3.11 -2.77 -0.03
N LYS A 13 -2.60 -3.19 -1.19
CA LYS A 13 -1.58 -4.23 -1.31
C LYS A 13 -0.36 -3.71 -2.06
N MET A 14 0.76 -4.37 -1.84
CA MET A 14 2.01 -4.09 -2.54
C MET A 14 2.67 -5.38 -3.00
N LEU A 15 3.24 -5.33 -4.20
CA LEU A 15 4.18 -6.33 -4.69
C LEU A 15 5.60 -5.78 -4.53
N LYS A 16 6.46 -6.54 -3.87
CA LYS A 16 7.89 -6.24 -3.70
C LYS A 16 8.69 -7.43 -4.19
N ARG A 17 9.77 -7.18 -4.94
CA ARG A 17 10.65 -8.25 -5.44
C ARG A 17 11.74 -8.51 -4.42
N GLU A 18 11.74 -9.71 -3.85
CA GLU A 18 12.71 -10.15 -2.84
C GLU A 18 13.33 -11.47 -3.26
N ALA A 19 14.66 -11.57 -3.21
CA ALA A 19 15.40 -12.77 -3.62
C ALA A 19 14.96 -13.34 -5.00
N GLY A 20 14.68 -12.45 -5.94
CA GLY A 20 14.25 -12.80 -7.29
C GLY A 20 12.76 -13.11 -7.46
N GLN A 21 12.01 -13.25 -6.37
CA GLN A 21 10.58 -13.59 -6.36
C GLN A 21 9.70 -12.38 -6.03
N TRP A 22 8.49 -12.35 -6.59
CA TRP A 22 7.48 -11.36 -6.22
C TRP A 22 6.73 -11.81 -4.97
N LYS A 23 6.77 -11.00 -3.91
CA LYS A 23 6.00 -11.21 -2.70
C LYS A 23 4.90 -10.16 -2.57
N ARG A 24 3.74 -10.57 -2.07
CA ARG A 24 2.59 -9.70 -1.79
C ARG A 24 2.54 -9.34 -0.31
N TYR A 25 2.23 -8.07 -0.05
CA TYR A 25 2.05 -7.50 1.28
C TYR A 25 0.69 -6.83 1.33
N GLN A 26 -0.09 -7.09 2.38
CA GLN A 26 -1.31 -6.37 2.69
C GLN A 26 -0.95 -5.24 3.65
N LEU A 27 -1.12 -3.99 3.21
CA LEU A 27 -0.69 -2.79 3.96
C LEU A 27 -1.84 -2.16 4.73
N ASP A 28 -3.05 -2.18 4.16
CA ASP A 28 -4.25 -1.66 4.80
C ASP A 28 -5.43 -2.59 4.50
N PRO A 29 -5.91 -3.38 5.47
CA PRO A 29 -7.08 -4.24 5.30
C PRO A 29 -8.42 -3.51 5.40
N GLU A 30 -8.47 -2.25 5.87
CA GLU A 30 -9.72 -1.58 6.30
C GLU A 30 -10.32 -0.58 5.29
N GLY A 31 -10.77 -1.10 4.16
CA GLY A 31 -11.73 -0.40 3.30
C GLY A 31 -11.12 0.41 2.14
N PRO A 32 -11.97 0.77 1.16
CA PRO A 32 -11.56 1.17 -0.18
C PRO A 32 -10.52 2.27 -0.13
N ALA A 33 -9.40 1.99 -0.77
CA ALA A 33 -8.34 2.96 -0.85
C ALA A 33 -8.75 4.00 -1.87
N GLY A 34 -8.92 5.19 -1.36
CA GLY A 34 -9.07 6.36 -2.17
C GLY A 34 -7.95 6.47 -3.19
N ALA A 35 -8.31 6.98 -4.35
CA ALA A 35 -7.43 7.27 -5.47
C ALA A 35 -6.14 8.03 -5.06
N HIS A 36 -5.23 8.22 -6.00
CA HIS A 36 -3.96 8.96 -5.79
C HIS A 36 -2.91 8.18 -4.99
N LEU A 37 -2.72 6.91 -5.35
CA LEU A 37 -1.64 6.09 -4.79
C LEU A 37 -0.27 6.56 -5.28
N ALA A 38 0.66 6.76 -4.35
CA ALA A 38 2.06 7.06 -4.63
C ALA A 38 2.99 6.10 -3.86
N VAL A 39 4.13 5.76 -4.49
CA VAL A 39 5.17 4.95 -3.87
C VAL A 39 6.53 5.60 -4.08
N ALA A 40 7.33 5.66 -3.02
CA ALA A 40 8.73 6.01 -3.05
C ALA A 40 9.54 4.89 -2.39
N VAL A 41 10.83 4.82 -2.68
CA VAL A 41 11.75 3.83 -2.09
C VAL A 41 12.94 4.58 -1.51
N ASP A 42 13.30 4.29 -0.27
CA ASP A 42 14.47 4.89 0.38
C ASP A 42 15.80 4.25 -0.10
N SER A 43 16.93 4.77 0.38
CA SER A 43 18.26 4.26 0.01
C SER A 43 18.56 2.84 0.47
N ARG A 44 17.74 2.26 1.35
CA ARG A 44 17.83 0.88 1.85
C ARG A 44 16.85 -0.06 1.13
N GLY A 45 16.11 0.43 0.14
CA GLY A 45 15.12 -0.38 -0.58
C GLY A 45 13.79 -0.53 0.17
N ARG A 46 13.53 0.29 1.19
CA ARG A 46 12.28 0.26 1.96
C ARG A 46 11.23 1.17 1.30
N PRO A 47 10.03 0.65 1.01
CA PRO A 47 8.97 1.43 0.39
C PRO A 47 8.25 2.33 1.41
N LEU A 48 7.95 3.55 0.96
CA LEU A 48 6.98 4.45 1.56
C LEU A 48 5.77 4.52 0.61
N VAL A 49 4.58 4.22 1.10
CA VAL A 49 3.34 4.20 0.31
C VAL A 49 2.37 5.22 0.89
N ALA A 50 1.96 6.18 0.05
CA ALA A 50 0.99 7.21 0.39
C ALA A 50 -0.29 7.00 -0.42
N TYR A 51 -1.45 7.08 0.22
CA TYR A 51 -2.74 6.88 -0.43
C TYR A 51 -3.85 7.67 0.27
N PHE A 52 -4.85 8.10 -0.49
CA PHE A 52 -6.07 8.65 0.11
C PHE A 52 -6.87 7.50 0.73
N SER A 53 -7.38 7.69 1.95
CA SER A 53 -8.25 6.71 2.61
C SER A 53 -9.66 7.27 2.68
N GLN A 54 -10.63 6.50 2.16
CA GLN A 54 -12.03 6.90 2.24
C GLN A 54 -12.57 6.78 3.67
N THR A 55 -12.04 5.82 4.44
CA THR A 55 -12.42 5.55 5.85
C THR A 55 -12.18 6.77 6.74
N ILE A 56 -11.00 7.38 6.65
CA ILE A 56 -10.66 8.58 7.45
C ILE A 56 -10.80 9.89 6.67
N ARG A 57 -11.16 9.83 5.37
CA ARG A 57 -11.21 10.97 4.43
C ARG A 57 -9.93 11.81 4.45
N GLY A 58 -8.78 11.15 4.40
CA GLY A 58 -7.47 11.80 4.53
C GLY A 58 -6.32 10.98 3.97
N LEU A 59 -5.12 11.52 4.08
CA LEU A 59 -3.89 10.84 3.67
C LEU A 59 -3.51 9.78 4.71
N LYS A 60 -3.35 8.52 4.28
CA LYS A 60 -2.68 7.47 5.06
C LYS A 60 -1.30 7.20 4.44
N ILE A 61 -0.36 6.86 5.30
CA ILE A 61 1.01 6.51 4.94
C ILE A 61 1.33 5.15 5.53
N TYR A 62 1.85 4.26 4.70
CA TYR A 62 2.56 3.07 5.13
C TYR A 62 4.06 3.32 4.95
N ASP A 63 4.83 3.14 6.01
CA ASP A 63 6.28 3.30 6.02
C ASP A 63 6.92 2.01 6.55
N GLU A 64 7.65 1.28 5.69
CA GLU A 64 8.34 0.04 6.10
C GLU A 64 9.53 0.32 7.05
N SER A 65 9.92 1.58 7.25
CA SER A 65 10.98 1.94 8.18
C SER A 65 10.56 1.96 9.65
N ASN A 66 9.26 1.89 9.95
CA ASN A 66 8.67 2.10 11.28
C ASN A 66 8.03 0.84 11.87
#